data_AF-A0A7W6S0W0-F1
#
_entry.id   AF-A0A7W6S0W0-F1
#
_cell.length_a   1.000
_cell.length_b   1.000
_cell.length_c   1.000
_cell.angle_alpha   90.00
_cell.angle_beta   90.00
_cell.angle_gamma   90.00
#
_symmetry.space_group_name_H-M   'P 1'
#
loop_
_entity.id
_entity.type
_entity.pdbx_description
1 polymer ?
#
loop_
_entity_poly.entity_id
_entity_poly.type
_entity_poly.pdbx_seq_one_letter_code
_entity_poly.pdbx_strand_id
1 'polypeptide(L)'
;MPSPASRAAILIATLAVLTLAAGAAVAWQALADRDAHIARLATERQALRDQVAALEARRATLVSELEAALRIGERLSDRVDVLEADLAEARATQLEVREVRGTADFPIQRAMAQAGDTVAGFADREGTTAAMVRALNPWLDGTETLDGFQTLWIPKPR
;
A
#
# COMPACT_ATOMS: atom_id res chain seq x y z
N MET A 1 -100.57 -8.05 38.47
CA MET A 1 -100.05 -7.77 37.13
C MET A 1 -99.43 -6.38 37.12
N PRO A 2 -98.19 -6.20 36.66
CA PRO A 2 -97.58 -4.86 36.58
C PRO A 2 -98.37 -3.98 35.61
N SER A 3 -98.56 -2.71 35.96
CA SER A 3 -99.26 -1.74 35.11
C SER A 3 -98.47 -1.49 33.81
N PRO A 4 -99.13 -1.12 32.71
CA PRO A 4 -98.45 -0.82 31.45
C PRO A 4 -97.35 0.24 31.59
N ALA A 5 -97.55 1.24 32.47
CA ALA A 5 -96.56 2.27 32.77
C ALA A 5 -95.29 1.70 33.44
N SER A 6 -95.42 0.71 34.33
CA SER A 6 -94.28 0.07 34.99
C SER A 6 -93.43 -0.74 34.00
N ARG A 7 -94.07 -1.43 33.04
CA ARG A 7 -93.35 -2.16 31.97
C ARG A 7 -92.57 -1.21 31.06
N ALA A 8 -93.16 -0.08 30.69
CA ALA A 8 -92.49 0.94 29.87
C ALA A 8 -91.27 1.53 30.60
N ALA A 9 -91.39 1.85 31.88
CA ALA A 9 -90.28 2.37 32.68
C ALA A 9 -89.10 1.38 32.77
N ILE A 10 -89.39 0.08 32.95
CA ILE A 10 -88.35 -0.97 32.96
C ILE A 10 -87.65 -1.05 31.61
N LEU A 11 -88.40 -1.04 30.51
CA LEU A 11 -87.81 -1.09 29.17
C LEU A 11 -86.90 0.11 28.88
N ILE A 12 -87.31 1.32 29.26
CA ILE A 12 -86.50 2.53 29.11
C ILE A 12 -85.22 2.44 29.94
N ALA A 13 -85.33 2.01 31.21
CA ALA A 13 -84.16 1.83 32.06
C ALA A 13 -83.19 0.79 31.50
N THR A 14 -83.69 -0.34 30.98
CA THR A 14 -82.83 -1.36 30.35
C THR A 14 -82.14 -0.84 29.10
N LEU A 15 -82.83 -0.04 28.28
CA LEU A 15 -82.23 0.57 27.08
C LEU A 15 -81.16 1.60 27.46
N ALA A 16 -81.39 2.40 28.49
CA ALA A 16 -80.41 3.36 29.00
C ALA A 16 -79.14 2.65 29.53
N VAL A 17 -79.29 1.55 30.27
CA VAL A 17 -78.15 0.75 30.75
C VAL A 17 -77.40 0.11 29.59
N LEU A 18 -78.11 -0.46 28.60
CA LEU A 18 -77.47 -1.06 27.43
C LEU A 18 -76.69 -0.03 26.60
N THR A 19 -77.24 1.17 26.41
CA THR A 19 -76.57 2.25 25.68
C THR A 19 -75.33 2.76 26.41
N LEU A 20 -75.40 2.92 27.74
CA LEU A 20 -74.22 3.26 28.56
C LEU A 20 -73.16 2.16 28.53
N ALA A 21 -73.56 0.89 28.64
CA ALA A 21 -72.65 -0.25 28.57
C ALA A 21 -71.97 -0.34 27.19
N ALA A 22 -72.72 -0.14 26.10
CA ALA A 22 -72.18 -0.10 24.75
C ALA A 22 -71.19 1.07 24.58
N GLY A 23 -71.53 2.26 25.09
CA GLY A 23 -70.63 3.41 25.09
C GLY A 23 -69.33 3.17 25.86
N ALA A 24 -69.42 2.55 27.05
CA ALA A 24 -68.25 2.17 27.84
C ALA A 24 -67.37 1.14 27.13
N ALA A 25 -67.96 0.16 26.45
CA ALA A 25 -67.23 -0.84 25.68
C ALA A 25 -66.46 -0.20 24.51
N VAL A 26 -67.09 0.72 23.76
CA VAL A 26 -66.43 1.45 22.67
C VAL A 26 -65.29 2.33 23.20
N ALA A 27 -65.52 3.04 24.32
CA ALA A 27 -64.49 3.86 24.94
C ALA A 27 -63.29 3.02 25.42
N TRP A 28 -63.55 1.84 25.99
CA TRP A 28 -62.50 0.93 26.42
C TRP A 28 -61.69 0.39 25.23
N GLN A 29 -62.34 0.02 24.13
CA GLN A 29 -61.65 -0.41 22.92
C GLN A 29 -60.77 0.71 22.35
N ALA A 30 -61.27 1.94 22.29
CA ALA A 30 -60.50 3.09 21.81
C ALA A 30 -59.26 3.38 22.68
N LEU A 31 -59.35 3.18 24.00
CA LEU A 31 -58.20 3.28 24.90
C LEU A 31 -57.19 2.16 24.65
N ALA A 32 -57.66 0.92 24.50
CA ALA A 32 -56.79 -0.22 24.20
C ALA A 32 -56.04 -0.05 22.87
N ASP A 33 -56.72 0.44 21.83
CA ASP A 33 -56.11 0.72 20.52
C ASP A 33 -55.06 1.83 20.62
N ARG A 34 -55.33 2.87 21.42
CA ARG A 34 -54.38 3.96 21.69
C ARG A 34 -53.14 3.46 22.43
N ASP A 35 -53.31 2.61 23.43
CA ASP A 35 -52.19 2.05 24.20
C ASP A 35 -51.32 1.15 23.31
N ALA A 36 -51.93 0.34 22.45
CA ALA A 36 -51.22 -0.45 21.45
C ALA A 36 -50.43 0.43 20.47
N HIS A 37 -51.02 1.54 20.03
CA HIS A 37 -50.33 2.49 19.16
C HIS A 37 -49.14 3.18 19.86
N ILE A 38 -49.31 3.62 21.11
CA ILE A 38 -48.23 4.22 21.91
C ILE A 38 -47.09 3.20 22.10
N ALA A 39 -47.41 1.95 22.42
CA ALA A 39 -46.43 0.89 22.58
C ALA A 39 -45.63 0.67 21.28
N ARG A 40 -46.30 0.65 20.12
CA ARG A 40 -45.65 0.54 18.83
C ARG A 40 -44.70 1.71 18.57
N LEU A 41 -45.14 2.95 18.78
CA LEU A 41 -44.32 4.14 18.60
C LEU A 41 -43.11 4.15 19.55
N ALA A 42 -43.27 3.66 20.78
CA ALA A 42 -42.16 3.54 21.72
C ALA A 42 -41.09 2.57 21.22
N THR A 43 -41.51 1.41 20.67
CA THR A 43 -40.61 0.43 20.05
C THR A 43 -39.93 0.99 18.82
N GLU A 44 -40.67 1.67 17.92
CA GLU A 44 -40.09 2.30 16.72
C GLU A 44 -39.07 3.38 17.11
N ARG A 45 -39.36 4.21 18.12
CA ARG A 45 -38.43 5.22 18.63
C ARG A 45 -37.17 4.58 19.22
N GLN A 46 -37.31 3.45 19.93
CA GLN A 46 -36.17 2.75 20.49
C GLN A 46 -35.29 2.17 19.38
N ALA A 47 -35.90 1.52 18.37
CA ALA A 47 -35.16 1.00 17.23
C ALA A 47 -34.40 2.11 16.47
N LEU A 48 -35.00 3.29 16.29
CA LEU A 48 -34.33 4.44 15.68
C LEU A 48 -33.15 4.94 16.52
N ARG A 49 -33.29 4.98 17.85
CA ARG A 49 -32.17 5.36 18.74
C ARG A 49 -31.02 4.36 18.66
N ASP A 50 -31.34 3.07 18.62
CA ASP A 50 -30.33 2.02 18.49
C ASP A 50 -29.60 2.12 17.13
N GLN A 51 -30.32 2.46 16.05
CA GLN A 51 -29.72 2.74 14.74
C GLN A 51 -28.80 3.96 14.77
N VAL A 52 -29.22 5.07 15.39
CA VAL A 52 -28.37 6.27 15.51
C VAL A 52 -27.10 5.93 16.31
N ALA A 53 -27.22 5.22 17.43
CA ALA A 53 -26.07 4.81 18.23
C ALA A 53 -25.11 3.91 17.43
N ALA A 54 -25.64 2.97 16.64
CA ALA A 54 -24.83 2.12 15.77
C ALA A 54 -24.11 2.93 14.67
N LEU A 55 -24.78 3.91 14.07
CA LEU A 55 -24.18 4.81 13.08
C LEU A 55 -23.09 5.71 13.68
N GLU A 56 -23.31 6.22 14.89
CA GLU A 56 -22.31 7.01 15.63
C GLU A 56 -21.07 6.17 15.94
N ALA A 57 -21.26 4.93 16.40
CA ALA A 57 -20.16 3.98 16.61
C ALA A 57 -19.40 3.71 15.32
N ARG A 58 -20.11 3.46 14.21
CA ARG A 58 -19.48 3.24 12.90
C ARG A 58 -18.70 4.46 12.42
N ARG A 59 -19.26 5.66 12.60
CA ARG A 59 -18.58 6.92 12.29
C ARG A 59 -17.29 7.07 13.10
N ALA A 60 -17.32 6.79 14.41
CA ALA A 60 -16.14 6.86 15.26
C ALA A 60 -15.03 5.89 14.80
N THR A 61 -15.39 4.66 14.41
CA THR A 61 -14.45 3.69 13.83
C THR A 61 -13.83 4.25 12.54
N LEU A 62 -14.64 4.77 11.61
CA LEU A 62 -14.13 5.31 10.34
C LEU A 62 -13.19 6.50 10.56
N VAL A 63 -13.48 7.38 11.52
CA VAL A 63 -12.59 8.50 11.88
C VAL A 63 -11.26 7.97 12.39
N SER A 64 -11.27 6.98 13.29
CA SER A 64 -10.03 6.37 13.79
C SER A 64 -9.23 5.67 12.69
N GLU A 65 -9.89 5.02 11.72
CA GLU A 65 -9.25 4.39 10.57
C GLU A 65 -8.59 5.44 9.66
N LEU A 66 -9.28 6.55 9.40
CA LEU A 66 -8.74 7.67 8.61
C LEU A 66 -7.55 8.33 9.29
N GLU A 67 -7.60 8.57 10.60
CA GLU A 67 -6.47 9.11 11.36
C GLU A 67 -5.26 8.15 11.37
N ALA A 68 -5.49 6.84 11.41
CA ALA A 68 -4.43 5.85 11.29
C ALA A 68 -3.80 5.87 9.88
N ALA A 69 -4.63 5.98 8.84
CA ALA A 69 -4.17 6.08 7.45
C ALA A 69 -3.35 7.36 7.21
N LEU A 70 -3.79 8.50 7.75
CA LEU A 70 -3.05 9.77 7.64
C LEU A 70 -1.68 9.68 8.31
N ARG A 71 -1.59 9.07 9.51
CA ARG A 71 -0.30 8.82 10.18
C ARG A 71 0.63 7.91 9.39
N ILE A 72 0.10 6.95 8.64
CA ILE A 72 0.91 6.12 7.73
C ILE A 72 1.39 6.95 6.56
N GLY A 73 0.52 7.78 5.98
CA GLY A 73 0.86 8.70 4.89
C GLY A 73 1.97 9.68 5.26
N GLU A 74 1.91 10.26 6.46
CA GLU A 74 2.93 11.17 6.99
C GLU A 74 4.30 10.48 7.08
N ARG A 75 4.36 9.29 7.70
CA ARG A 75 5.62 8.52 7.78
C ARG A 75 6.16 8.09 6.41
N LEU A 76 5.28 7.86 5.44
CA LEU A 76 5.70 7.53 4.08
C LEU A 76 6.28 8.78 3.39
N SER A 77 5.68 9.95 3.60
CA SER A 77 6.21 11.23 3.12
C SER A 77 7.61 11.48 3.68
N ASP A 78 7.79 11.36 4.99
CA ASP A 78 9.11 11.54 5.63
C ASP A 78 10.17 10.59 5.04
N ARG A 79 9.79 9.34 4.73
CA ARG A 79 10.68 8.37 4.09
C ARG A 79 11.04 8.75 2.67
N VAL A 80 10.08 9.30 1.90
CA VAL A 80 10.35 9.79 0.55
C VAL A 80 11.34 10.95 0.61
N ASP A 81 11.14 11.91 1.52
CA ASP A 81 12.03 13.06 1.69
C ASP A 81 13.47 12.62 2.04
N VAL A 82 13.63 11.63 2.93
CA VAL A 82 14.94 11.05 3.25
C VAL A 82 15.56 10.37 2.02
N LEU A 83 14.80 9.57 1.28
CA LEU A 83 15.30 8.91 0.07
C LEU A 83 15.69 9.92 -1.02
N GLU A 84 14.95 11.01 -1.17
CA GLU A 84 15.30 12.08 -2.11
C GLU A 84 16.60 12.79 -1.70
N ALA A 85 16.80 13.04 -0.40
CA ALA A 85 18.05 13.59 0.13
C ALA A 85 19.23 12.63 -0.12
N ASP A 86 19.07 11.35 0.20
CA ASP A 86 20.08 10.31 -0.03
C ASP A 86 20.44 10.21 -1.54
N LEU A 87 19.44 10.27 -2.41
CA LEU A 87 19.65 10.26 -3.86
C LEU A 87 20.37 11.52 -4.35
N ALA A 88 20.07 12.68 -3.79
CA ALA A 88 20.76 13.92 -4.13
C ALA A 88 22.24 13.87 -3.72
N GLU A 89 22.53 13.33 -2.52
CA GLU A 89 23.91 13.12 -2.05
C GLU A 89 24.66 12.09 -2.92
N ALA A 90 24.02 10.97 -3.27
CA ALA A 90 24.58 9.97 -4.16
C ALA A 90 24.92 10.54 -5.55
N ARG A 91 24.07 11.42 -6.09
CA ARG A 91 24.34 12.11 -7.36
C ARG A 91 25.49 13.11 -7.25
N ALA A 92 25.62 13.81 -6.12
CA ALA A 92 26.71 14.75 -5.90
C ALA A 92 28.08 14.05 -5.73
N THR A 93 28.07 12.83 -5.17
CA THR A 93 29.28 12.03 -4.92
C THR A 93 29.64 11.10 -6.08
N GLN A 94 28.72 10.84 -7.01
CA GLN A 94 29.06 10.17 -8.27
C GLN A 94 29.99 11.06 -9.10
N LEU A 95 31.28 10.71 -9.11
CA LEU A 95 32.24 11.17 -10.10
C LEU A 95 31.67 10.85 -11.49
N GLU A 96 31.25 11.88 -12.21
CA GLU A 96 30.91 11.78 -13.62
C GLU A 96 32.08 11.09 -14.33
N VAL A 97 31.85 9.89 -14.87
CA VAL A 97 32.82 9.24 -15.76
C VAL A 97 32.82 10.05 -17.05
N ARG A 98 33.60 11.13 -17.04
CA ARG A 98 33.93 11.87 -18.24
C ARG A 98 34.85 10.96 -19.03
N GLU A 99 34.31 10.33 -20.08
CA GLU A 99 35.14 9.66 -21.08
C GLU A 99 36.15 10.68 -21.60
N VAL A 100 37.37 10.60 -21.09
CA VAL A 100 38.50 11.31 -21.68
C VAL A 100 38.74 10.57 -22.99
N ARG A 101 38.10 11.02 -24.07
CA ARG A 101 38.55 10.74 -25.44
C ARG A 101 39.90 11.40 -25.63
N GLY A 102 40.92 10.83 -25.00
CA GLY A 102 42.30 11.05 -25.37
C GLY A 102 42.48 10.44 -26.74
N THR A 103 43.03 11.21 -27.67
CA THR A 103 43.39 10.84 -29.04
C THR A 103 44.53 9.83 -29.09
N ALA A 104 44.61 8.92 -28.12
CA ALA A 104 45.55 7.83 -28.10
C ALA A 104 44.79 6.57 -28.49
N ASP A 105 44.64 6.41 -29.81
CA ASP A 105 44.35 5.12 -30.41
C ASP A 105 45.60 4.26 -30.12
N PHE A 106 45.62 3.60 -28.96
CA PHE A 106 46.52 2.48 -28.72
C PHE A 106 45.73 1.24 -29.11
N PRO A 107 45.73 0.83 -30.39
CA PRO A 107 45.13 -0.43 -30.76
C PRO A 107 45.92 -1.53 -30.06
N ILE A 108 45.36 -2.10 -28.99
CA ILE A 108 45.92 -3.24 -28.29
C ILE A 108 45.24 -4.49 -28.84
N GLN A 109 46.03 -5.52 -29.14
CA GLN A 109 45.52 -6.84 -29.53
C GLN A 109 46.00 -7.91 -28.55
N ARG A 110 45.35 -9.08 -28.60
CA ARG A 110 45.72 -10.25 -27.80
C ARG A 110 46.55 -11.20 -28.65
N ALA A 111 47.74 -11.54 -28.16
CA ALA A 111 48.58 -12.60 -28.72
C ALA A 111 48.80 -13.68 -27.67
N MET A 112 49.13 -14.89 -28.13
CA MET A 112 49.26 -16.06 -27.27
C MET A 112 50.71 -16.54 -27.27
N ALA A 113 51.28 -16.69 -26.07
CA ALA A 113 52.60 -17.26 -25.89
C ALA A 113 52.59 -18.75 -26.21
N GLN A 114 53.69 -19.23 -26.77
CA GLN A 114 53.95 -20.64 -27.01
C GLN A 114 54.71 -21.22 -25.82
N ALA A 115 54.63 -22.53 -25.63
CA ALA A 115 55.35 -23.19 -24.54
C ALA A 115 56.87 -23.01 -24.71
N GLY A 116 57.53 -22.46 -23.68
CA GLY A 116 58.96 -22.18 -23.70
C GLY A 116 59.35 -20.81 -24.26
N ASP A 117 58.38 -19.94 -24.59
CA ASP A 117 58.67 -18.57 -24.97
C ASP A 117 59.33 -17.80 -23.82
N THR A 118 60.29 -16.94 -24.18
CA THR A 118 60.75 -15.86 -23.29
C THR A 118 60.02 -14.57 -23.63
N VAL A 119 59.96 -13.62 -22.70
CA VAL A 119 59.36 -12.29 -22.96
C VAL A 119 60.05 -11.60 -24.14
N ALA A 120 61.37 -11.76 -24.29
CA ALA A 120 62.14 -11.22 -25.40
C ALA A 120 61.80 -11.91 -26.73
N GLY A 121 61.84 -13.24 -26.77
CA GLY A 121 61.53 -14.01 -27.99
C GLY A 121 60.07 -13.84 -28.44
N PHE A 122 59.14 -13.74 -27.50
CA PHE A 122 57.75 -13.41 -27.77
C PHE A 122 57.60 -12.01 -28.37
N ALA A 123 58.27 -11.00 -27.78
CA ALA A 123 58.22 -9.63 -28.29
C ALA A 123 58.78 -9.52 -29.72
N ASP A 124 59.90 -10.17 -30.01
CA ASP A 124 60.51 -10.19 -31.34
C ASP A 124 59.57 -10.83 -32.38
N ARG A 125 58.90 -11.93 -32.02
CA ARG A 125 57.93 -12.60 -32.90
C ARG A 125 56.73 -11.72 -33.22
N GLU A 126 56.22 -11.00 -32.22
CA GLU A 126 55.06 -10.11 -32.36
C GLU A 126 55.45 -8.71 -32.89
N GLY A 127 56.71 -8.49 -33.28
CA GLY A 127 57.18 -7.24 -33.87
C GLY A 127 57.17 -6.05 -32.90
N THR A 128 57.38 -6.30 -31.61
CA THR A 128 57.38 -5.30 -30.53
C THR A 128 58.64 -5.42 -29.66
N THR A 129 58.72 -4.68 -28.56
CA THR A 129 59.84 -4.74 -27.61
C THR A 129 59.42 -5.37 -26.29
N ALA A 130 60.33 -6.07 -25.62
CA ALA A 130 60.08 -6.65 -24.29
C ALA A 130 59.63 -5.58 -23.27
N ALA A 131 60.17 -4.37 -23.37
CA ALA A 131 59.76 -3.24 -22.52
C ALA A 131 58.29 -2.84 -22.78
N MET A 132 57.85 -2.84 -24.05
CA MET A 132 56.46 -2.54 -24.40
C MET A 132 55.51 -3.65 -23.97
N VAL A 133 55.90 -4.92 -24.11
CA VAL A 133 55.12 -6.06 -23.62
C VAL A 133 54.96 -5.97 -22.09
N ARG A 134 56.02 -5.66 -21.34
CA ARG A 134 55.92 -5.46 -19.88
C ARG A 134 55.08 -4.24 -19.50
N ALA A 135 55.16 -3.15 -20.25
CA ALA A 135 54.34 -1.96 -20.02
C ALA A 135 52.84 -2.24 -20.18
N LEU A 136 52.46 -3.09 -21.15
CA LEU A 136 51.07 -3.50 -21.37
C LEU A 136 50.62 -4.67 -20.48
N ASN A 137 51.56 -5.41 -19.89
CA ASN A 137 51.29 -6.56 -19.00
C ASN A 137 52.11 -6.43 -17.70
N PRO A 138 51.74 -5.53 -16.77
CA PRO A 138 52.55 -5.24 -15.59
C PRO A 138 52.79 -6.44 -14.66
N TRP A 139 51.95 -7.48 -14.71
CA TRP A 139 52.15 -8.72 -13.97
C TRP A 139 53.31 -9.58 -14.48
N LEU A 140 53.89 -9.25 -15.63
CA LEU A 140 55.11 -9.88 -16.12
C LEU A 140 56.38 -9.24 -15.57
N ASP A 141 56.30 -8.25 -14.67
CA ASP A 141 57.51 -7.60 -14.15
C ASP A 141 58.42 -8.60 -13.42
N GLY A 142 59.71 -8.59 -13.74
CA GLY A 142 60.68 -9.59 -13.26
C GLY A 142 60.56 -11.00 -13.88
N THR A 143 59.56 -11.29 -14.70
CA THR A 143 59.39 -12.60 -15.37
C THR A 143 60.19 -12.67 -16.67
N GLU A 144 60.98 -13.72 -16.88
CA GLU A 144 61.73 -13.92 -18.14
C GLU A 144 61.08 -14.94 -19.08
N THR A 145 60.43 -15.96 -18.53
CA THR A 145 59.80 -17.07 -19.25
C THR A 145 58.27 -16.96 -19.17
N LEU A 146 57.60 -17.22 -20.28
CA LEU A 146 56.15 -17.22 -20.38
C LEU A 146 55.58 -18.63 -20.27
N ASP A 147 54.39 -18.73 -19.70
CA ASP A 147 53.66 -20.00 -19.69
C ASP A 147 53.09 -20.27 -21.08
N GLY A 148 53.06 -21.56 -21.47
CA GLY A 148 52.44 -21.95 -22.73
C GLY A 148 50.96 -21.58 -22.76
N PHE A 149 50.51 -21.06 -23.91
CA PHE A 149 49.14 -20.60 -24.14
C PHE A 149 48.71 -19.38 -23.30
N GLN A 150 49.66 -18.70 -22.65
CA GLN A 150 49.37 -17.45 -21.92
C GLN A 150 48.96 -16.35 -22.89
N THR A 151 47.84 -15.67 -22.63
CA THR A 151 47.38 -14.55 -23.45
C THR A 151 47.95 -13.24 -22.95
N LEU A 152 48.59 -12.49 -23.83
CA LEU A 152 49.26 -11.21 -23.53
C LEU A 152 48.71 -10.09 -24.40
N TRP A 153 48.71 -8.88 -23.84
CA TRP A 153 48.38 -7.66 -24.56
C TRP A 153 49.61 -7.14 -25.28
N ILE A 154 49.47 -6.91 -26.59
CA ILE A 154 50.54 -6.36 -27.42
C ILE A 154 50.02 -5.16 -28.22
N PRO A 155 50.89 -4.20 -28.59
CA PRO A 155 50.48 -3.15 -29.50
C PRO A 155 50.16 -3.76 -30.87
N LYS A 156 49.10 -3.28 -31.53
CA LYS A 156 48.79 -3.66 -32.91
C LYS A 156 49.88 -3.09 -33.84
N PRO A 157 50.50 -3.90 -34.70
CA PRO A 157 51.37 -3.38 -35.74
C PRO A 157 50.56 -2.46 -36.67
N ARG A 158 51.13 -1.31 -37.05
CA ARG A 158 50.51 -0.40 -38.02
C ARG A 158 50.40 -1.04 -39.39
#